data_AF-A0A2E3FAS4-F1
#
_entry.id   AF-A0A2E3FAS4-F1
#
_cell.length_a   1.000
_cell.length_b   1.000
_cell.length_c   1.000
_cell.angle_alpha   90.00
_cell.angle_beta   90.00
_cell.angle_gamma   90.00
#
_symmetry.space_group_name_H-M   'P 1'
#
loop_
_entity.id
_entity.type
_entity.pdbx_description
1 polymer ?
#
loop_
_entity_poly.entity_id
_entity_poly.type
_entity_poly.pdbx_seq_one_letter_code
_entity_poly.pdbx_strand_id
1 'polypeptide(L)'
;MDEVLARFLNRAEPIDDLVGKQMDVGVACNKAKVKIEHVVPLILDGRLKWLGRQKSVEGLAALAVDLEEILDLFEGPPLQGYTKQELKRLLRVNDPTITHLIQEKYIRAQKTRHPRSRRPMSVIPHEAYDAFLKRYVTLGILAHQIDTQAKHVSSRLEKLKIDPIQMAPRFSKIYEREKLDGLIEGDMWVSGPSLQAEGC
;
A
#
# COMPACT_ATOMS: atom_id res chain seq x y z
N MET A 1 12.66 42.04 7.34
CA MET A 1 12.66 40.86 6.45
C MET A 1 14.09 40.42 6.14
N ASP A 2 15.02 41.38 5.98
CA ASP A 2 16.42 41.13 5.60
C ASP A 2 17.28 40.36 6.62
N GLU A 3 17.11 40.57 7.93
CA GLU A 3 17.90 39.84 8.94
C GLU A 3 17.61 38.33 8.95
N VAL A 4 16.35 37.95 8.72
CA VAL A 4 15.94 36.55 8.67
C VAL A 4 16.50 35.90 7.39
N LEU A 5 16.44 36.63 6.26
CA LEU A 5 17.04 36.21 5.00
C LEU A 5 18.57 36.06 5.11
N ALA A 6 19.25 37.00 5.76
CA ALA A 6 20.69 36.90 6.04
C ALA A 6 21.03 35.68 6.91
N ARG A 7 20.21 35.36 7.92
CA ARG A 7 20.37 34.12 8.72
C ARG A 7 20.23 32.86 7.86
N PHE A 8 19.29 32.82 6.92
CA PHE A 8 19.16 31.68 5.99
C PHE A 8 20.42 31.51 5.14
N LEU A 9 20.88 32.60 4.52
CA LEU A 9 21.96 32.56 3.54
C LEU A 9 23.33 32.30 4.19
N ASN A 10 23.53 32.72 5.44
CA ASN A 10 24.80 32.48 6.16
C ASN A 10 25.00 31.02 6.61
N ARG A 11 23.91 30.23 6.72
CA ARG A 11 23.99 28.80 7.07
C ARG A 11 24.10 27.89 5.86
N ALA A 12 23.85 28.42 4.68
CA ALA A 12 23.78 27.67 3.44
C ALA A 12 25.16 27.56 2.79
N GLU A 13 25.52 26.37 2.35
CA GLU A 13 26.75 26.13 1.58
C GLU A 13 26.62 26.75 0.18
N PRO A 14 27.57 27.60 -0.26
CA PRO A 14 27.50 28.20 -1.59
C PRO A 14 27.74 27.13 -2.66
N ILE A 15 26.79 26.97 -3.58
CA ILE A 15 26.85 26.01 -4.69
C ILE A 15 26.73 26.71 -6.04
N ASP A 16 27.38 26.13 -7.05
CA ASP A 16 27.29 26.60 -8.43
C ASP A 16 26.12 25.94 -9.16
N ASP A 17 25.94 24.63 -8.99
CA ASP A 17 24.91 23.84 -9.65
C ASP A 17 24.17 22.91 -8.67
N LEU A 18 22.90 22.62 -8.99
CA LEU A 18 22.10 21.61 -8.30
C LEU A 18 22.41 20.22 -8.84
N VAL A 19 22.77 19.28 -7.96
CA VAL A 19 23.09 17.90 -8.36
C VAL A 19 22.16 16.86 -7.74
N GLY A 20 21.86 15.81 -8.51
CA GLY A 20 21.12 14.64 -8.01
C GLY A 20 19.71 14.97 -7.51
N LYS A 21 19.51 14.89 -6.19
CA LYS A 21 18.22 15.13 -5.50
C LYS A 21 18.10 16.52 -4.90
N GLN A 22 19.13 17.35 -5.07
CA GLN A 22 19.10 18.75 -4.64
C GLN A 22 18.18 19.55 -5.56
N MET A 23 17.40 20.44 -4.96
CA MET A 23 16.57 21.38 -5.71
C MET A 23 16.25 22.61 -4.88
N ASP A 24 15.78 23.65 -5.56
CA ASP A 24 15.17 24.81 -4.92
C ASP A 24 14.13 24.39 -3.87
N VAL A 25 14.09 25.11 -2.74
CA VAL A 25 13.16 24.86 -1.63
C VAL A 25 11.70 24.85 -2.09
N GLY A 26 11.31 25.77 -2.98
CA GLY A 26 9.96 25.82 -3.53
C GLY A 26 9.64 24.57 -4.35
N VAL A 27 10.55 24.13 -5.22
CA VAL A 27 10.42 22.90 -6.00
C VAL A 27 10.34 21.66 -5.10
N ALA A 28 11.20 21.57 -4.07
CA ALA A 28 11.18 20.48 -3.10
C ALA A 28 9.84 20.41 -2.37
N CYS A 29 9.36 21.55 -1.83
CA CYS A 29 8.06 21.68 -1.18
C CYS A 29 6.91 21.19 -2.09
N ASN A 30 6.92 21.62 -3.36
CA ASN A 30 5.89 21.25 -4.33
C ASN A 30 5.89 19.74 -4.67
N LYS A 31 7.07 19.12 -4.78
CA LYS A 31 7.21 17.67 -5.01
C LYS A 31 6.84 16.86 -3.78
N ALA A 32 7.28 17.30 -2.60
CA ALA A 32 6.97 16.67 -1.32
C ALA A 32 5.53 16.92 -0.84
N LYS A 33 4.80 17.86 -1.47
CA LYS A 33 3.47 18.34 -1.03
C LYS A 33 3.50 18.87 0.41
N VAL A 34 4.57 19.55 0.76
CA VAL A 34 4.77 20.25 2.04
C VAL A 34 4.74 21.74 1.78
N LYS A 35 4.15 22.51 2.69
CA LYS A 35 4.16 23.97 2.58
C LYS A 35 5.49 24.53 3.07
N ILE A 36 5.98 25.56 2.39
CA ILE A 36 7.25 26.23 2.73
C ILE A 36 7.26 26.74 4.18
N GLU A 37 6.12 27.15 4.72
CA GLU A 37 5.95 27.60 6.11
C GLU A 37 6.36 26.54 7.16
N HIS A 38 6.33 25.25 6.81
CA HIS A 38 6.80 24.19 7.70
C HIS A 38 8.30 23.89 7.54
N VAL A 39 8.87 24.16 6.36
CA VAL A 39 10.28 23.92 6.07
C VAL A 39 11.16 25.06 6.59
N VAL A 40 10.68 26.30 6.49
CA VAL A 40 11.35 27.52 6.95
C VAL A 40 11.85 27.42 8.40
N PRO A 41 11.04 26.98 9.40
CA PRO A 41 11.52 26.75 10.76
C PRO A 41 12.66 25.74 10.83
N LEU A 42 12.60 24.63 10.08
CA LEU A 42 13.67 23.62 10.07
C LEU A 42 14.99 24.19 9.54
N ILE A 43 14.93 25.10 8.57
CA ILE A 43 16.11 25.80 8.06
C ILE A 43 16.64 26.78 9.13
N LEU A 44 15.77 27.57 9.77
CA LEU A 44 16.16 28.53 10.80
C LEU A 44 16.79 27.87 12.02
N ASP A 45 16.22 26.75 12.45
CA ASP A 45 16.70 25.93 13.56
C ASP A 45 17.96 25.14 13.16
N GLY A 46 18.18 24.95 11.86
CA GLY A 46 19.31 24.18 11.32
C GLY A 46 19.17 22.68 11.54
N ARG A 47 17.94 22.22 11.40
CA ARG A 47 17.56 20.81 11.53
C ARG A 47 17.68 20.05 10.21
N LEU A 48 17.96 20.74 9.11
CA LEU A 48 18.32 20.11 7.85
C LEU A 48 19.79 19.68 7.91
N LYS A 49 20.06 18.45 7.47
CA LYS A 49 21.39 17.90 7.27
C LYS A 49 22.14 18.67 6.19
N TRP A 50 21.43 19.13 5.16
CA TRP A 50 22.03 19.88 4.08
C TRP A 50 21.17 21.07 3.62
N LEU A 51 21.83 22.21 3.41
CA LEU A 51 21.25 23.42 2.89
C LEU A 51 22.27 24.09 1.97
N GLY A 52 21.91 24.26 0.70
CA GLY A 52 22.73 24.97 -0.29
C GLY A 52 22.20 26.37 -0.59
N ARG A 53 23.06 27.22 -1.13
CA ARG A 53 22.72 28.52 -1.71
C ARG A 53 23.34 28.64 -3.10
N GLN A 54 22.51 28.71 -4.12
CA GLN A 54 22.95 28.97 -5.49
C GLN A 54 23.51 30.39 -5.60
N LYS A 55 24.74 30.52 -6.10
CA LYS A 55 25.42 31.83 -6.21
C LYS A 55 24.79 32.77 -7.24
N SER A 56 24.17 32.21 -8.27
CA SER A 56 23.58 32.94 -9.41
C SER A 56 22.13 33.39 -9.18
N VAL A 57 21.54 33.05 -8.04
CA VAL A 57 20.13 33.29 -7.72
C VAL A 57 20.02 34.11 -6.44
N GLU A 58 19.03 35.00 -6.38
CA GLU A 58 18.77 35.83 -5.21
C GLU A 58 17.51 35.41 -4.43
N GLY A 59 17.43 35.86 -3.18
CA GLY A 59 16.28 35.63 -2.31
C GLY A 59 16.13 34.18 -1.86
N LEU A 60 14.91 33.83 -1.45
CA LEU A 60 14.59 32.47 -0.98
C LEU A 60 14.74 31.40 -2.07
N ALA A 61 14.59 31.76 -3.35
CA ALA A 61 14.78 30.86 -4.48
C ALA A 61 16.25 30.43 -4.66
N ALA A 62 17.19 31.15 -4.03
CA ALA A 62 18.59 30.76 -4.01
C ALA A 62 18.84 29.53 -3.12
N LEU A 63 17.96 29.27 -2.15
CA LEU A 63 18.12 28.17 -1.21
C LEU A 63 17.80 26.84 -1.88
N ALA A 64 18.67 25.87 -1.63
CA ALA A 64 18.55 24.51 -2.11
C ALA A 64 18.49 23.53 -0.94
N VAL A 65 17.68 22.49 -1.09
CA VAL A 65 17.54 21.40 -0.11
C VAL A 65 17.56 20.06 -0.83
N ASP A 66 17.86 18.99 -0.08
CA ASP A 66 17.72 17.63 -0.59
C ASP A 66 16.27 17.15 -0.49
N LEU A 67 15.69 16.68 -1.61
CA LEU A 67 14.29 16.23 -1.61
C LEU A 67 14.03 15.00 -0.73
N GLU A 68 14.96 14.03 -0.67
CA GLU A 68 14.78 12.82 0.14
C GLU A 68 14.76 13.19 1.63
N GLU A 69 15.62 14.12 2.06
CA GLU A 69 15.58 14.65 3.42
C GLU A 69 14.23 15.31 3.74
N ILE A 70 13.70 16.15 2.85
CA ILE A 70 12.39 16.77 3.06
C ILE A 70 11.27 15.71 3.10
N LEU A 71 11.34 14.69 2.26
CA LEU A 71 10.36 13.60 2.28
C LEU A 71 10.39 12.82 3.60
N ASP A 72 11.57 12.57 4.16
CA ASP A 72 11.78 11.83 5.41
C ASP A 72 11.36 12.65 6.63
N LEU A 73 11.76 13.92 6.71
CA LEU A 73 11.41 14.82 7.82
C LEU A 73 9.91 15.03 7.97
N PHE A 74 9.19 14.91 6.86
CA PHE A 74 7.76 15.05 6.80
C PHE A 74 7.06 13.72 6.51
N GLU A 75 7.68 12.57 6.75
CA GLU A 75 6.97 11.30 6.59
C GLU A 75 5.83 11.20 7.62
N GLY A 76 4.63 10.90 7.13
CA GLY A 76 3.47 10.66 7.98
C GLY A 76 3.54 9.34 8.75
N PRO A 77 2.55 9.06 9.59
CA PRO A 77 2.46 7.76 10.26
C PRO A 77 2.36 6.61 9.23
N PRO A 78 2.82 5.40 9.58
CA PRO A 78 2.67 4.22 8.74
C PRO A 78 1.21 4.00 8.32
N LEU A 79 1.03 3.46 7.12
CA LEU A 79 -0.29 3.13 6.60
C LEU A 79 -1.00 2.16 7.54
N GLN A 80 -2.27 2.44 7.83
CA GLN A 80 -3.15 1.54 8.54
C GLN A 80 -4.00 0.78 7.52
N GLY A 81 -3.98 -0.55 7.59
CA GLY A 81 -4.62 -1.42 6.61
C GLY A 81 -3.67 -1.99 5.55
N TYR A 82 -4.25 -2.70 4.59
CA TYR A 82 -3.54 -3.36 3.52
C TYR A 82 -3.57 -2.53 2.24
N THR A 83 -2.46 -2.54 1.50
CA THR A 83 -2.45 -2.18 0.09
C THR A 83 -3.18 -3.26 -0.73
N LYS A 84 -3.56 -2.91 -1.97
CA LYS A 84 -4.12 -3.88 -2.93
C LYS A 84 -3.21 -5.10 -3.13
N GLN A 85 -1.88 -4.87 -3.16
CA GLN A 85 -0.91 -5.93 -3.42
C GLN A 85 -0.76 -6.88 -2.22
N GLU A 86 -0.74 -6.36 -1.00
CA GLU A 86 -0.74 -7.18 0.22
C GLU A 86 -2.03 -8.00 0.31
N LEU A 87 -3.18 -7.34 0.11
CA LEU A 87 -4.46 -8.01 0.17
C LEU A 87 -4.61 -9.12 -0.89
N LYS A 88 -4.11 -8.89 -2.11
CA LYS A 88 -4.01 -9.92 -3.16
C LYS A 88 -3.26 -11.17 -2.67
N ARG A 89 -2.12 -10.97 -2.00
CA ARG A 89 -1.29 -12.05 -1.46
C ARG A 89 -2.00 -12.79 -0.33
N LEU A 90 -2.58 -12.04 0.62
CA LEU A 90 -3.35 -12.60 1.74
C LEU A 90 -4.55 -13.43 1.26
N LEU A 91 -5.26 -12.92 0.26
CA LEU A 91 -6.41 -13.61 -0.33
C LEU A 91 -6.01 -14.68 -1.35
N ARG A 92 -4.74 -14.78 -1.73
CA ARG A 92 -4.22 -15.76 -2.71
C ARG A 92 -5.03 -15.75 -4.01
N VAL A 93 -5.33 -14.56 -4.53
CA VAL A 93 -6.08 -14.35 -5.78
C VAL A 93 -5.23 -13.65 -6.84
N ASN A 94 -5.71 -13.64 -8.08
CA ASN A 94 -5.06 -12.90 -9.17
C ASN A 94 -5.42 -11.39 -9.16
N ASP A 95 -4.66 -10.59 -9.92
CA ASP A 95 -4.85 -9.13 -10.02
C ASP A 95 -6.24 -8.70 -10.51
N PRO A 96 -6.84 -9.35 -11.54
CA PRO A 96 -8.21 -9.07 -11.94
C PRO A 96 -9.22 -9.26 -10.79
N THR A 97 -9.06 -10.31 -9.99
CA THR A 97 -9.99 -10.63 -8.90
C THR A 97 -9.94 -9.59 -7.80
N ILE A 98 -8.75 -9.25 -7.29
CA ILE A 98 -8.65 -8.25 -6.22
C ILE A 98 -9.17 -6.88 -6.66
N THR A 99 -8.94 -6.53 -7.92
CA THR A 99 -9.46 -5.27 -8.50
C THR A 99 -10.99 -5.31 -8.55
N HIS A 100 -11.57 -6.41 -9.00
CA HIS A 100 -13.02 -6.59 -9.05
C HIS A 100 -13.67 -6.58 -7.65
N LEU A 101 -13.07 -7.26 -6.67
CA LEU A 101 -13.58 -7.27 -5.28
C LEU A 101 -13.66 -5.87 -4.66
N ILE A 102 -12.69 -5.01 -4.99
CA ILE A 102 -12.68 -3.62 -4.51
C ILE A 102 -13.70 -2.78 -5.30
N GLN A 103 -13.77 -2.94 -6.62
CA GLN A 103 -14.67 -2.16 -7.50
C GLN A 103 -16.15 -2.46 -7.22
N GLU A 104 -16.50 -3.74 -7.06
CA GLU A 104 -17.86 -4.19 -6.75
C GLU A 104 -18.18 -4.12 -5.24
N LYS A 105 -17.28 -3.54 -4.43
CA LYS A 105 -17.46 -3.30 -2.99
C LYS A 105 -17.69 -4.56 -2.14
N TYR A 106 -17.24 -5.73 -2.62
CA TYR A 106 -17.09 -6.91 -1.74
C TYR A 106 -16.08 -6.62 -0.62
N ILE A 107 -15.08 -5.78 -0.90
CA ILE A 107 -14.12 -5.29 0.09
C ILE A 107 -14.05 -3.77 0.00
N ARG A 108 -14.40 -3.08 1.09
CA ARG A 108 -14.33 -1.61 1.15
C ARG A 108 -12.87 -1.15 1.14
N ALA A 109 -12.54 -0.27 0.19
CA ALA A 109 -11.31 0.51 0.22
C ALA A 109 -11.59 1.97 0.62
N GLN A 110 -10.60 2.60 1.26
CA GLN A 110 -10.62 4.00 1.65
C GLN A 110 -9.50 4.77 0.92
N LYS A 111 -9.82 5.97 0.45
CA LYS A 111 -8.82 6.90 -0.09
C LYS A 111 -7.96 7.44 1.05
N THR A 112 -6.65 7.38 0.87
CA THR A 112 -5.65 7.97 1.77
C THR A 112 -4.51 8.59 0.94
N ARG A 113 -3.45 9.01 1.61
CA ARG A 113 -2.23 9.50 0.99
C ARG A 113 -1.05 8.65 1.45
N HIS A 114 -0.10 8.42 0.55
CA HIS A 114 1.15 7.76 0.91
C HIS A 114 1.87 8.57 2.02
N PRO A 115 2.38 7.95 3.11
CA PRO A 115 2.94 8.68 4.25
C PRO A 115 4.11 9.60 3.86
N ARG A 116 5.03 9.08 3.04
CA ARG A 116 6.17 9.82 2.48
C ARG A 116 5.81 10.75 1.31
N SER A 117 5.39 10.19 0.17
CA SER A 117 5.18 10.96 -1.08
C SER A 117 3.88 11.77 -1.14
N ARG A 118 2.95 11.57 -0.20
CA ARG A 118 1.61 12.20 -0.13
C ARG A 118 0.72 12.02 -1.37
N ARG A 119 1.13 11.17 -2.30
CA ARG A 119 0.35 10.81 -3.49
C ARG A 119 -0.95 10.15 -3.05
N PRO A 120 -2.10 10.50 -3.68
CA PRO A 120 -3.35 9.81 -3.42
C PRO A 120 -3.21 8.31 -3.67
N MET A 121 -3.72 7.51 -2.76
CA MET A 121 -3.76 6.05 -2.89
C MET A 121 -5.01 5.50 -2.20
N SER A 122 -5.23 4.20 -2.33
CA SER A 122 -6.28 3.48 -1.63
C SER A 122 -5.67 2.43 -0.70
N VAL A 123 -6.22 2.32 0.50
CA VAL A 123 -5.92 1.27 1.47
C VAL A 123 -7.20 0.51 1.80
N ILE A 124 -7.04 -0.74 2.17
CA ILE A 124 -8.12 -1.59 2.66
C ILE A 124 -7.97 -1.68 4.17
N PRO A 125 -8.91 -1.10 4.95
CA PRO A 125 -8.87 -1.21 6.39
C PRO A 125 -8.91 -2.66 6.88
N HIS A 126 -8.27 -2.98 8.01
CA HIS A 126 -8.26 -4.34 8.55
C HIS A 126 -9.67 -4.86 8.80
N GLU A 127 -10.57 -4.03 9.31
CA GLU A 127 -11.96 -4.43 9.57
C GLU A 127 -12.73 -4.79 8.29
N ALA A 128 -12.36 -4.20 7.15
CA ALA A 128 -12.96 -4.53 5.85
C ALA A 128 -12.45 -5.88 5.34
N TYR A 129 -11.18 -6.21 5.59
CA TYR A 129 -10.63 -7.54 5.33
C TYR A 129 -11.28 -8.60 6.23
N ASP A 130 -11.41 -8.33 7.52
CA ASP A 130 -12.03 -9.25 8.46
C ASP A 130 -13.52 -9.49 8.13
N ALA A 131 -14.24 -8.43 7.76
CA ALA A 131 -15.63 -8.55 7.30
C ALA A 131 -15.75 -9.42 6.03
N PHE A 132 -14.82 -9.26 5.09
CA PHE A 132 -14.77 -10.13 3.91
C PHE A 132 -14.51 -11.58 4.32
N LEU A 133 -13.52 -11.83 5.17
CA LEU A 133 -13.20 -13.19 5.62
C LEU A 133 -14.30 -13.83 6.45
N LYS A 134 -15.13 -13.06 7.17
CA LYS A 134 -16.28 -13.63 7.89
C LYS A 134 -17.32 -14.22 6.94
N ARG A 135 -17.50 -13.61 5.77
CA ARG A 135 -18.53 -14.03 4.81
C ARG A 135 -18.00 -14.93 3.70
N TYR A 136 -16.76 -14.72 3.28
CA TYR A 136 -16.19 -15.33 2.09
C TYR A 136 -14.85 -15.99 2.38
N VAL A 137 -14.52 -16.96 1.53
CA VAL A 137 -13.19 -17.55 1.46
C VAL A 137 -12.82 -17.79 0.01
N THR A 138 -11.57 -17.55 -0.34
CA THR A 138 -11.08 -17.77 -1.70
C THR A 138 -10.61 -19.22 -1.85
N LEU A 139 -10.68 -19.75 -3.07
CA LEU A 139 -10.14 -21.08 -3.36
C LEU A 139 -8.64 -21.17 -3.03
N GLY A 140 -7.90 -20.08 -3.23
CA GLY A 140 -6.48 -20.01 -2.91
C GLY A 140 -6.19 -20.08 -1.41
N ILE A 141 -7.03 -19.47 -0.56
CA ILE A 141 -6.95 -19.64 0.89
C ILE A 141 -7.22 -21.09 1.26
N LEU A 142 -8.33 -21.66 0.78
CA LEU A 142 -8.70 -23.05 1.09
C LEU A 142 -7.60 -24.04 0.71
N ALA A 143 -7.04 -23.89 -0.49
CA ALA A 143 -5.95 -24.73 -0.97
C ALA A 143 -4.69 -24.62 -0.10
N HIS A 144 -4.38 -23.41 0.38
CA HIS A 144 -3.23 -23.20 1.25
C HIS A 144 -3.42 -23.78 2.65
N GLN A 145 -4.62 -23.66 3.23
CA GLN A 145 -4.90 -24.17 4.59
C GLN A 145 -4.71 -25.68 4.69
N ILE A 146 -5.03 -26.41 3.63
CA ILE A 146 -4.97 -27.88 3.60
C ILE A 146 -3.75 -28.42 2.82
N ASP A 147 -2.79 -27.54 2.54
CA ASP A 147 -1.56 -27.83 1.80
C ASP A 147 -1.77 -28.63 0.49
N THR A 148 -2.64 -28.15 -0.38
CA THR A 148 -2.93 -28.80 -1.67
C THR A 148 -3.05 -27.81 -2.83
N GLN A 149 -3.17 -28.34 -4.04
CA GLN A 149 -3.39 -27.51 -5.22
C GLN A 149 -4.86 -27.08 -5.34
N ALA A 150 -5.10 -25.83 -5.70
CA ALA A 150 -6.44 -25.26 -5.87
C ALA A 150 -7.37 -26.09 -6.77
N LYS A 151 -6.83 -26.79 -7.77
CA LYS A 151 -7.59 -27.70 -8.65
C LYS A 151 -8.26 -28.85 -7.88
N HIS A 152 -7.58 -29.41 -6.88
CA HIS A 152 -8.11 -30.54 -6.09
C HIS A 152 -9.24 -30.05 -5.18
N VAL A 153 -9.07 -28.88 -4.57
CA VAL A 153 -10.11 -28.22 -3.77
C VAL A 153 -11.34 -27.93 -4.63
N SER A 154 -11.14 -27.36 -5.81
CA SER A 154 -12.21 -27.04 -6.74
C SER A 154 -13.01 -28.30 -7.12
N SER A 155 -12.31 -29.36 -7.52
CA SER A 155 -12.95 -30.63 -7.90
C SER A 155 -13.75 -31.23 -6.74
N ARG A 156 -13.23 -31.13 -5.51
CA ARG A 156 -13.94 -31.61 -4.32
C ARG A 156 -15.21 -30.81 -4.04
N LEU A 157 -15.14 -29.48 -4.09
CA LEU A 157 -16.30 -28.61 -3.91
C LEU A 157 -17.36 -28.82 -5.00
N GLU A 158 -16.94 -29.06 -6.24
CA GLU A 158 -17.83 -29.42 -7.35
C GLU A 158 -18.55 -30.77 -7.10
N LYS A 159 -17.84 -31.80 -6.61
CA LYS A 159 -18.44 -33.09 -6.22
C LYS A 159 -19.47 -32.94 -5.10
N LEU A 160 -19.22 -32.00 -4.18
CA LEU A 160 -20.14 -31.65 -3.10
C LEU A 160 -21.26 -30.69 -3.53
N LYS A 161 -21.30 -30.30 -4.82
CA LYS A 161 -22.28 -29.36 -5.39
C LYS A 161 -22.27 -27.99 -4.69
N ILE A 162 -21.08 -27.54 -4.29
CA ILE A 162 -20.87 -26.23 -3.68
C ILE A 162 -20.32 -25.29 -4.73
N ASP A 163 -21.18 -24.40 -5.19
CA ASP A 163 -20.82 -23.44 -6.22
C ASP A 163 -20.14 -22.19 -5.63
N PRO A 164 -19.12 -21.64 -6.31
CA PRO A 164 -18.58 -20.34 -5.97
C PRO A 164 -19.62 -19.23 -6.25
N ILE A 165 -19.38 -18.03 -5.72
CA ILE A 165 -20.15 -16.85 -6.10
C ILE A 165 -20.01 -16.60 -7.61
N GLN A 166 -21.08 -16.09 -8.21
CA GLN A 166 -21.14 -15.88 -9.66
C GLN A 166 -20.19 -14.77 -10.09
N MET A 167 -19.15 -15.17 -10.82
CA MET A 167 -18.06 -14.31 -11.28
C MET A 167 -17.56 -14.79 -12.64
N ALA A 168 -17.05 -13.88 -13.47
CA ALA A 168 -16.51 -14.25 -14.78
C ALA A 168 -15.34 -15.25 -14.64
N PRO A 169 -15.17 -16.21 -15.57
CA PRO A 169 -14.19 -17.30 -15.45
C PRO A 169 -12.72 -16.87 -15.25
N ARG A 170 -12.36 -15.65 -15.64
CA ARG A 170 -11.02 -15.09 -15.44
C ARG A 170 -10.66 -14.79 -13.98
N PHE A 171 -11.65 -14.74 -13.10
CA PHE A 171 -11.46 -14.45 -11.69
C PHE A 171 -11.22 -15.72 -10.88
N SER A 172 -10.48 -15.60 -9.78
CA SER A 172 -10.31 -16.68 -8.80
C SER A 172 -11.67 -17.04 -8.19
N LYS A 173 -11.92 -18.33 -8.00
CA LYS A 173 -13.15 -18.81 -7.34
C LYS A 173 -13.20 -18.36 -5.88
N ILE A 174 -14.37 -17.90 -5.45
CA ILE A 174 -14.64 -17.42 -4.09
C ILE A 174 -15.94 -18.07 -3.64
N TYR A 175 -16.00 -18.49 -2.39
CA TYR A 175 -17.12 -19.22 -1.81
C TYR A 175 -17.66 -18.44 -0.61
N GLU A 176 -18.97 -18.52 -0.39
CA GLU A 176 -19.56 -18.10 0.88
C GLU A 176 -19.21 -19.13 1.95
N ARG A 177 -18.70 -18.67 3.10
CA ARG A 177 -18.25 -19.55 4.19
C ARG A 177 -19.37 -20.39 4.74
N GLU A 178 -20.58 -19.83 4.84
CA GLU A 178 -21.77 -20.54 5.31
C GLU A 178 -22.05 -21.82 4.50
N LYS A 179 -21.72 -21.84 3.20
CA LYS A 179 -21.86 -23.04 2.36
C LYS A 179 -20.80 -24.11 2.62
N LEU A 180 -19.78 -23.79 3.40
CA LEU A 180 -18.67 -24.66 3.77
C LEU A 180 -18.76 -25.11 5.24
N ASP A 181 -19.76 -24.65 5.99
CA ASP A 181 -19.94 -24.99 7.39
C ASP A 181 -20.11 -26.52 7.56
N GLY A 182 -19.39 -27.08 8.53
CA GLY A 182 -19.35 -28.53 8.78
C GLY A 182 -18.50 -29.35 7.80
N LEU A 183 -17.92 -28.71 6.77
CA LEU A 183 -16.99 -29.39 5.84
C LEU A 183 -15.52 -29.11 6.19
N ILE A 184 -15.25 -27.98 6.82
CA ILE A 184 -13.91 -27.53 7.20
C ILE A 184 -13.95 -27.05 8.67
N GLU A 185 -13.27 -27.76 9.57
CA GLU A 185 -13.03 -27.33 10.95
C GLU A 185 -11.54 -27.02 11.10
N GLY A 186 -11.22 -25.77 11.47
CA GLY A 186 -9.84 -25.30 11.54
C GLY A 186 -9.14 -25.43 10.19
N ASP A 187 -8.00 -26.14 10.16
CA ASP A 187 -7.21 -26.42 8.97
C ASP A 187 -7.49 -27.83 8.37
N MET A 188 -8.58 -28.48 8.81
CA MET A 188 -8.90 -29.87 8.42
C MET A 188 -10.27 -30.01 7.75
N TRP A 189 -10.37 -30.92 6.78
CA TRP A 189 -11.65 -31.36 6.25
C TRP A 189 -12.32 -32.31 7.24
N VAL A 190 -13.55 -32.01 7.64
CA VAL A 190 -14.29 -32.80 8.64
C VAL A 190 -15.03 -33.95 8.00
N SER A 191 -15.46 -33.79 6.74
CA SER A 191 -16.26 -34.79 6.02
C SER A 191 -16.00 -34.76 4.51
N GLY A 192 -15.70 -35.92 3.93
CA GLY A 192 -15.58 -36.15 2.48
C GLY A 192 -14.35 -36.99 2.13
N PRO A 193 -14.41 -37.78 1.04
CA PRO A 193 -13.46 -38.85 0.79
C PRO A 193 -12.03 -38.33 0.85
N SER A 194 -11.20 -39.08 1.57
CA SER A 194 -9.75 -38.91 1.61
C SER A 194 -9.27 -38.65 0.18
N LEU A 195 -8.46 -37.61 -0.02
CA LEU A 195 -7.67 -37.46 -1.24
C LEU A 195 -6.64 -38.60 -1.21
N GLN A 196 -7.08 -39.84 -1.41
CA GLN A 196 -6.19 -40.92 -1.76
C GLN A 196 -5.67 -40.57 -3.15
N ALA A 197 -4.35 -40.44 -3.18
CA ALA A 197 -3.58 -40.36 -4.39
C ALA A 197 -3.83 -41.63 -5.21
N GLU A 198 -4.75 -41.55 -6.16
CA GLU A 198 -4.66 -42.32 -7.40
C GLU A 198 -3.85 -41.42 -8.35
N GLY A 199 -2.63 -41.73 -8.79
CA GLY A 199 -2.05 -43.04 -9.07
C GLY A 199 -1.73 -43.06 -10.58
N CYS A 200 -0.43 -42.95 -10.90
CA CYS A 200 0.23 -42.93 -12.22
C CYS A 200 0.20 -41.61 -13.03
#